data_AF-A0A5C5V153-F1
#
_entry.id   AF-A0A5C5V153-F1
#
_cell.length_a   1.000
_cell.length_b   1.000
_cell.length_c   1.000
_cell.angle_alpha   90.00
_cell.angle_beta   90.00
_cell.angle_gamma   90.00
#
_symmetry.space_group_name_H-M   'P 1'
#
loop_
_entity.id
_entity.type
_entity.pdbx_description
1 polymer ?
#
loop_
_entity_poly.entity_id
_entity_poly.type
_entity_poly.pdbx_seq_one_letter_code
_entity_poly.pdbx_strand_id
1 'polypeptide(L)'
;MNAGEKIAWLELVTSLSAIAAVTALYPWLGNGATGAFGLLGLLGAAALFTNKRGAAVVLDERDSVIHQRGLRLGVFTGWMLGFMGMIAIVLWASSQREPAVPVAWLTWLVWVQFAVCYAVKGFVEVRSYRGAGHAS
;
A
#
# COMPACT_ATOMS: atom_id res chain seq x y z
N MET A 1 -20.74 -1.36 -7.74
CA MET A 1 -19.35 -0.89 -7.55
C MET A 1 -18.80 -0.30 -8.82
N ASN A 2 -18.41 0.98 -8.78
CA ASN A 2 -17.70 1.67 -9.86
C ASN A 2 -16.27 1.09 -10.03
N ALA A 3 -15.62 1.34 -11.16
CA ALA A 3 -14.24 0.94 -11.44
C ALA A 3 -13.26 1.44 -10.36
N GLY A 4 -13.39 2.70 -9.94
CA GLY A 4 -12.57 3.27 -8.86
C GLY A 4 -12.73 2.53 -7.53
N GLU A 5 -13.97 2.15 -7.18
CA GLU A 5 -14.24 1.37 -5.97
C GLU A 5 -13.63 -0.05 -6.05
N LYS A 6 -13.68 -0.70 -7.22
CA LYS A 6 -13.05 -2.01 -7.44
C LYS A 6 -11.54 -1.95 -7.27
N ILE A 7 -10.90 -0.90 -7.77
CA ILE A 7 -9.46 -0.66 -7.61
C ILE A 7 -9.13 -0.46 -6.13
N ALA A 8 -9.87 0.39 -5.43
CA ALA A 8 -9.67 0.64 -4.00
C ALA A 8 -9.76 -0.66 -3.16
N TRP A 9 -10.72 -1.53 -3.48
CA TRP A 9 -10.84 -2.86 -2.85
C TRP A 9 -9.69 -3.79 -3.21
N LEU A 10 -9.26 -3.82 -4.48
CA LEU A 10 -8.10 -4.61 -4.90
C LEU A 10 -6.86 -4.19 -4.11
N GLU A 11 -6.60 -2.89 -4.00
CA GLU A 11 -5.45 -2.35 -3.29
C GLU A 11 -5.48 -2.73 -1.81
N LEU A 12 -6.65 -2.58 -1.16
CA LEU A 12 -6.84 -2.92 0.24
C LEU A 12 -6.64 -4.42 0.49
N VAL A 13 -7.34 -5.28 -0.25
CA VAL A 13 -7.31 -6.73 -0.06
C VAL A 13 -5.92 -7.29 -0.37
N THR A 14 -5.29 -6.84 -1.44
CA THR A 14 -3.93 -7.28 -1.82
C THR A 14 -2.92 -6.88 -0.75
N SER A 15 -3.01 -5.66 -0.23
CA SER A 15 -2.07 -5.20 0.80
C SER A 15 -2.27 -5.91 2.14
N LEU A 16 -3.53 -6.10 2.57
CA LEU A 16 -3.83 -6.82 3.81
C LEU A 16 -3.47 -8.30 3.72
N SER A 17 -3.71 -8.94 2.57
CA SER A 17 -3.31 -10.33 2.35
C SER A 17 -1.80 -10.50 2.32
N ALA A 18 -1.05 -9.56 1.74
CA ALA A 18 0.41 -9.56 1.82
C ALA A 18 0.89 -9.48 3.27
N ILE A 19 0.36 -8.55 4.08
CA ILE A 19 0.72 -8.42 5.50
C ILE A 19 0.38 -9.72 6.25
N ALA A 20 -0.85 -10.22 6.10
CA ALA A 20 -1.31 -11.43 6.77
C ALA A 20 -0.47 -12.66 6.40
N ALA A 21 -0.16 -12.84 5.11
CA ALA A 21 0.66 -13.94 4.62
C ALA A 21 2.08 -13.87 5.18
N VAL A 22 2.69 -12.68 5.19
CA VAL A 22 4.03 -12.48 5.75
C VAL A 22 4.05 -12.76 7.25
N THR A 23 3.09 -12.22 8.02
CA THR A 23 2.98 -12.48 9.47
C THR A 23 2.75 -13.95 9.77
N ALA A 24 1.91 -14.62 8.99
CA ALA A 24 1.66 -16.05 9.14
C ALA A 24 2.91 -16.87 8.81
N LEU A 25 3.64 -16.54 7.75
CA LEU A 25 4.82 -17.30 7.31
C LEU A 25 6.08 -17.05 8.13
N TYR A 26 6.14 -15.92 8.85
CA TYR A 26 7.33 -15.51 9.60
C TYR A 26 7.87 -16.56 10.59
N PRO A 27 7.06 -17.27 11.39
CA PRO A 27 7.55 -18.27 12.34
C PRO A 27 8.26 -19.46 11.68
N TRP A 28 7.90 -19.79 10.44
CA TRP A 28 8.45 -20.94 9.72
C TRP A 28 9.57 -20.57 8.75
N LEU A 29 9.47 -19.41 8.07
CA LEU A 29 10.38 -19.01 7.00
C LEU A 29 11.35 -17.89 7.41
N GLY A 30 11.14 -17.24 8.57
CA GLY A 30 11.94 -16.11 9.01
C GLY A 30 12.03 -15.01 7.93
N ASN A 31 13.26 -14.65 7.54
CA ASN A 31 13.49 -13.67 6.46
C ASN A 31 12.96 -14.10 5.09
N GLY A 32 12.79 -15.41 4.85
CA GLY A 32 12.18 -15.93 3.61
C GLY A 32 10.71 -15.53 3.46
N ALA A 33 10.02 -15.17 4.56
CA ALA A 33 8.64 -14.67 4.52
C ALA A 33 8.49 -13.38 3.70
N THR A 34 9.57 -12.61 3.51
CA THR A 34 9.57 -11.42 2.65
C THR A 34 9.10 -11.71 1.22
N GLY A 35 9.26 -12.94 0.73
CA GLY A 35 8.75 -13.35 -0.58
C GLY A 35 7.23 -13.22 -0.71
N ALA A 36 6.47 -13.29 0.38
CA ALA A 36 5.01 -13.10 0.35
C ALA A 36 4.60 -11.64 0.06
N PHE A 37 5.49 -10.66 0.23
CA PHE A 37 5.26 -9.31 -0.30
C PHE A 37 5.21 -9.26 -1.83
N GLY A 38 5.63 -10.34 -2.53
CA GLY A 38 5.37 -10.51 -3.96
C GLY A 38 3.88 -10.44 -4.33
N LEU A 39 2.97 -10.70 -3.38
CA LEU A 39 1.53 -10.48 -3.57
C LEU A 39 1.18 -9.02 -3.92
N LEU A 40 1.97 -8.05 -3.48
CA LEU A 40 1.81 -6.64 -3.88
C LEU A 40 1.96 -6.44 -5.39
N GLY A 41 2.61 -7.37 -6.11
CA GLY A 41 2.64 -7.36 -7.57
C GLY A 41 1.25 -7.43 -8.21
N LEU A 42 0.26 -8.00 -7.50
CA LEU A 42 -1.15 -8.05 -7.96
C LEU A 42 -1.81 -6.67 -8.02
N LEU A 43 -1.23 -5.64 -7.39
CA LEU A 43 -1.68 -4.25 -7.56
C LEU A 43 -1.62 -3.81 -9.03
N GLY A 44 -0.69 -4.36 -9.82
CA GLY A 44 -0.63 -4.12 -11.27
C GLY A 44 -1.88 -4.57 -12.03
N ALA A 45 -2.65 -5.52 -11.48
CA ALA A 45 -3.93 -5.95 -12.06
C ALA A 45 -5.00 -4.86 -11.98
N ALA A 46 -4.79 -3.76 -11.24
CA ALA A 46 -5.68 -2.60 -11.22
C ALA A 46 -5.96 -2.06 -12.63
N ALA A 47 -4.98 -2.15 -13.54
CA ALA A 47 -5.13 -1.73 -14.93
C ALA A 47 -6.23 -2.49 -15.68
N LEU A 48 -6.56 -3.73 -15.29
CA LEU A 48 -7.65 -4.49 -15.90
C LEU A 48 -9.02 -3.87 -15.63
N PHE A 49 -9.17 -3.10 -14.54
CA PHE A 49 -10.43 -2.45 -14.19
C PHE A 49 -10.61 -1.08 -14.84
N THR A 50 -9.52 -0.44 -15.31
CA THR A 50 -9.57 0.84 -16.03
C THR A 50 -9.66 0.64 -17.55
N ASN A 51 -9.22 -0.51 -18.06
CA ASN A 51 -9.09 -0.74 -19.49
C ASN A 51 -10.39 -1.27 -20.12
N LYS A 52 -11.37 -0.38 -20.36
CA LYS A 52 -12.53 -0.70 -21.20
C LYS A 52 -12.33 -0.18 -22.63
N ARG A 53 -12.37 -1.11 -23.57
CA ARG A 53 -12.42 -0.87 -25.03
C ARG A 53 -13.67 -0.04 -25.38
N GLY A 54 -13.48 1.18 -25.89
CA GLY A 54 -14.44 1.84 -26.78
C GLY A 54 -15.38 2.91 -26.21
N ALA A 55 -15.43 3.13 -24.89
CA ALA A 55 -16.16 4.26 -24.32
C ALA A 55 -15.23 4.99 -23.35
N ALA A 56 -15.04 6.29 -23.56
CA ALA A 56 -14.29 7.13 -22.64
C ALA A 56 -14.79 6.85 -21.23
N VAL A 57 -13.93 6.31 -20.37
CA VAL A 57 -14.21 6.23 -18.95
C VAL A 57 -14.33 7.68 -18.51
N VAL A 58 -15.56 8.17 -18.39
CA VAL A 58 -15.83 9.48 -17.78
C VAL A 58 -15.45 9.29 -16.32
N LEU A 59 -14.18 9.52 -16.03
CA LEU A 59 -13.69 9.71 -14.68
C LEU A 59 -14.45 10.93 -14.15
N ASP A 60 -15.46 10.64 -13.34
CA ASP A 60 -16.23 11.67 -12.67
C ASP A 60 -15.25 12.49 -11.82
N GLU A 61 -15.46 13.80 -11.78
CA GLU A 61 -14.61 14.73 -11.04
C GLU A 61 -14.51 14.28 -9.57
N ARG A 62 -15.58 13.66 -9.06
CA ARG A 62 -15.65 13.00 -7.76
C ARG A 62 -14.63 11.87 -7.56
N ASP A 63 -14.48 10.97 -8.52
CA ASP A 63 -13.55 9.84 -8.44
C ASP A 63 -12.10 10.35 -8.35
N SER A 64 -11.80 11.44 -9.09
CA SER A 64 -10.49 12.09 -9.06
C SER A 64 -10.16 12.68 -7.68
N VAL A 65 -11.14 13.30 -7.01
CA VAL A 65 -10.97 13.88 -5.68
C VAL A 65 -10.77 12.80 -4.62
N ILE A 66 -11.56 11.71 -4.68
CA ILE A 66 -11.42 10.56 -3.78
C ILE A 66 -10.02 9.94 -3.93
N HIS A 67 -9.59 9.74 -5.17
CA HIS A 67 -8.27 9.19 -5.47
C HIS A 67 -7.13 10.09 -4.98
N GLN A 68 -7.21 11.41 -5.21
CA GLN A 68 -6.21 12.36 -4.70
C GLN A 68 -6.14 12.35 -3.17
N ARG A 69 -7.28 12.23 -2.49
CA ARG A 69 -7.32 12.13 -1.03
C ARG A 69 -6.65 10.84 -0.54
N GLY A 70 -6.91 9.71 -1.23
CA GLY A 70 -6.24 8.45 -0.99
C GLY A 70 -4.72 8.54 -1.16
N LEU A 71 -4.26 9.17 -2.24
CA LEU A 71 -2.82 9.39 -2.49
C LEU A 71 -2.17 10.25 -1.41
N ARG A 72 -2.80 11.36 -1.01
CA ARG A 72 -2.23 12.24 0.02
C ARG A 72 -2.09 11.53 1.37
N LEU A 73 -3.12 10.82 1.81
CA LEU A 73 -3.15 10.17 3.12
C LEU A 73 -2.42 8.83 3.17
N GLY A 74 -2.52 8.03 2.12
CA GLY A 74 -1.88 6.72 2.08
C GLY A 74 -0.43 6.80 1.60
N VAL A 75 -0.23 7.39 0.42
CA VAL A 75 1.07 7.34 -0.27
C VAL A 75 2.01 8.40 0.28
N PHE A 76 1.64 9.68 0.33
CA PHE A 76 2.56 10.72 0.80
C PHE A 76 2.85 10.61 2.30
N THR A 77 1.83 10.47 3.14
CA THR A 77 2.06 10.29 4.59
C THR A 77 2.83 9.02 4.87
N GLY A 78 2.49 7.91 4.21
CA GLY A 78 3.23 6.66 4.37
C GLY A 78 4.69 6.77 3.93
N TRP A 79 4.98 7.37 2.78
CA TRP A 79 6.36 7.58 2.35
C TRP A 79 7.16 8.45 3.30
N MET A 80 6.58 9.54 3.82
CA MET A 80 7.26 10.38 4.81
C MET A 80 7.56 9.60 6.09
N LEU A 81 6.61 8.79 6.58
CA LEU A 81 6.85 7.91 7.72
C LEU A 81 7.97 6.88 7.43
N GLY A 82 7.99 6.31 6.23
CA GLY A 82 9.03 5.40 5.78
C GLY A 82 10.42 6.04 5.76
N PHE A 83 10.54 7.24 5.18
CA PHE A 83 11.79 8.01 5.19
C PHE A 83 12.26 8.33 6.60
N MET A 84 11.36 8.81 7.45
CA MET A 84 11.69 9.10 8.86
C MET A 84 12.11 7.83 9.62
N GLY A 85 11.46 6.69 9.34
CA GLY A 85 11.83 5.39 9.89
C GLY A 85 13.21 4.92 9.46
N MET A 86 13.55 5.04 8.16
CA MET A 86 14.90 4.72 7.67
C MET A 86 15.96 5.60 8.32
N ILE A 87 15.72 6.91 8.41
CA ILE A 87 16.63 7.85 9.09
C ILE A 87 16.83 7.43 10.54
N ALA A 88 15.75 7.11 11.26
CA ALA A 88 15.82 6.67 12.65
C ALA A 88 16.64 5.38 12.83
N ILE A 89 16.46 4.38 11.96
CA ILE A 89 17.23 3.13 12.00
C ILE A 89 18.72 3.39 11.72
N VAL A 90 19.04 4.21 10.73
CA VAL A 90 20.43 4.55 10.40
C VAL A 90 21.10 5.29 11.55
N LEU A 91 20.43 6.28 12.14
CA LEU A 91 20.94 7.00 13.30
C LEU A 91 21.11 6.09 14.52
N TRP A 92 20.17 5.17 14.74
CA TRP A 92 20.24 4.20 15.82
C TRP A 92 21.40 3.21 15.63
N ALA A 93 21.57 2.61 14.44
CA ALA A 93 22.68 1.71 14.15
C ALA A 93 24.05 2.41 14.28
N SER A 94 24.13 3.66 13.81
CA SER A 94 25.32 4.51 14.00
C SER A 94 25.65 4.71 15.48
N SER A 95 24.64 4.94 16.32
CA SER A 95 24.84 5.08 17.78
C SER A 95 25.36 3.81 18.46
N GLN A 96 25.06 2.63 17.91
CA GLN A 96 25.55 1.33 18.38
C GLN A 96 26.96 0.99 17.87
N ARG A 97 27.60 1.90 17.12
CA ARG A 97 28.89 1.69 16.45
C ARG A 97 28.89 0.52 15.46
N GLU A 98 27.72 0.15 14.94
CA GLU A 98 27.66 -0.81 13.85
C GLU A 98 28.16 -0.17 12.55
N PRO A 99 29.06 -0.83 11.79
CA PRO A 99 29.66 -0.24 10.60
C PRO A 99 28.65 -0.08 9.44
N ALA A 100 27.55 -0.84 9.45
CA ALA A 100 26.50 -0.77 8.44
C ALA A 100 25.18 -1.34 8.97
N VAL A 101 24.06 -0.81 8.46
CA VAL A 101 22.71 -1.36 8.73
C VAL A 101 22.54 -2.66 7.93
N PRO A 102 22.06 -3.76 8.54
CA PRO A 102 21.80 -4.99 7.81
C PRO A 102 20.76 -4.78 6.69
N VAL A 103 21.10 -5.20 5.47
CA VAL A 103 20.23 -5.05 4.28
C VAL A 103 18.84 -5.64 4.52
N ALA A 104 18.75 -6.77 5.23
CA ALA A 104 17.48 -7.41 5.55
C ALA A 104 16.50 -6.48 6.28
N TRP A 105 16.97 -5.67 7.23
CA TRP A 105 16.12 -4.73 7.96
C TRP A 105 15.57 -3.63 7.05
N LEU A 106 16.41 -3.11 6.16
CA LEU A 106 16.00 -2.11 5.17
C LEU A 106 14.98 -2.70 4.20
N THR A 107 15.21 -3.92 3.72
CA THR A 107 14.27 -4.65 2.85
C THR A 107 12.91 -4.84 3.52
N TRP A 108 12.90 -5.30 4.77
CA TRP A 108 11.67 -5.45 5.56
C TRP A 108 10.93 -4.13 5.72
N LEU A 109 11.64 -3.06 6.09
CA LEU A 109 11.04 -1.74 6.28
C LEU A 109 10.40 -1.23 4.99
N VAL A 110 11.10 -1.34 3.85
CA VAL A 110 10.58 -0.90 2.56
C VAL A 110 9.30 -1.67 2.19
N TRP A 111 9.30 -2.99 2.33
CA TRP A 111 8.15 -3.81 1.96
C TRP A 111 6.94 -3.61 2.88
N VAL A 112 7.16 -3.54 4.19
CA VAL A 112 6.12 -3.21 5.17
C VAL A 112 5.53 -1.83 4.85
N GLN A 113 6.38 -0.86 4.54
CA GLN A 113 5.93 0.48 4.20
C GLN A 113 5.06 0.49 2.94
N PHE A 114 5.46 -0.22 1.88
CA PHE A 114 4.65 -0.36 0.67
C PHE A 114 3.28 -0.96 0.98
N ALA A 115 3.24 -2.07 1.74
CA ALA A 115 1.99 -2.71 2.10
C ALA A 115 1.09 -1.80 2.93
N VAL A 116 1.63 -1.09 3.92
CA VAL A 116 0.87 -0.16 4.76
C VAL A 116 0.37 1.04 3.96
N CYS A 117 1.18 1.63 3.07
CA CYS A 117 0.78 2.74 2.20
C CYS A 117 -0.46 2.39 1.37
N TYR A 118 -0.42 1.25 0.68
CA TYR A 118 -1.52 0.82 -0.19
C TYR A 118 -2.73 0.31 0.61
N ALA A 119 -2.53 -0.29 1.79
CA ALA A 119 -3.62 -0.63 2.69
C ALA A 119 -4.37 0.64 3.17
N VAL A 120 -3.63 1.66 3.63
CA VAL A 120 -4.23 2.93 4.09
C VAL A 120 -4.91 3.67 2.95
N LYS A 121 -4.25 3.76 1.78
CA LYS A 121 -4.85 4.36 0.58
C LYS A 121 -6.17 3.67 0.22
N GLY A 122 -6.13 2.35 0.02
CA GLY A 122 -7.31 1.56 -0.36
C GLY A 122 -8.42 1.68 0.69
N PHE A 123 -8.08 1.66 1.98
CA PHE A 123 -9.05 1.85 3.06
C PHE A 123 -9.73 3.24 3.01
N VAL A 124 -8.96 4.30 2.82
CA VAL A 124 -9.49 5.67 2.70
C VAL A 124 -10.42 5.77 1.50
N GLU A 125 -10.00 5.27 0.34
CA GLU A 125 -10.82 5.30 -0.88
C GLU A 125 -12.12 4.50 -0.71
N VAL A 126 -12.05 3.27 -0.20
CA VAL A 126 -13.25 2.44 0.09
C VAL A 126 -14.19 3.16 1.05
N ARG A 127 -13.66 3.73 2.14
CA ARG A 127 -14.48 4.48 3.11
C ARG A 127 -15.14 5.70 2.47
N SER A 128 -14.41 6.43 1.63
CA SER A 128 -14.94 7.58 0.90
C SER A 128 -16.05 7.17 -0.08
N TYR A 129 -15.89 6.09 -0.83
CA TYR A 129 -16.94 5.57 -1.73
C TYR A 129 -18.20 5.11 -0.96
N ARG A 130 -18.06 4.46 0.19
CA ARG A 130 -19.21 4.01 1.00
C ARG A 130 -19.95 5.17 1.67
N GLY A 131 -19.23 6.18 2.17
CA GLY A 131 -19.84 7.39 2.73
C GLY A 131 -20.54 8.26 1.68
N ALA A 132 -20.00 8.25 0.46
CA ALA A 132 -20.53 8.95 -0.71
C ALA A 132 -21.91 8.44 -1.18
N GLY A 133 -22.26 7.17 -0.91
CA GLY A 133 -23.52 6.55 -1.33
C GLY A 133 -24.73 6.82 -0.42
N HIS A 134 -24.53 7.43 0.75
CA HIS A 134 -25.62 7.71 1.72
C HIS A 134 -26.12 9.16 1.69
N ALA A 135 -25.60 9.99 0.78
CA ALA A 135 -25.95 11.40 0.65
C ALA A 135 -26.85 11.70 -0.57
N SER A 136 -27.59 10.69 -1.05
CA SER A 136 -28.59 10.82 -2.12
C SER A 136 -29.98 11.04 -1.55
#